data_AF-K2T131-F1
#
_entry.id   AF-K2T131-F1
#
_cell.length_a   1.000
_cell.length_b   1.000
_cell.length_c   1.000
_cell.angle_alpha   90.00
_cell.angle_beta   90.00
_cell.angle_gamma   90.00
#
_symmetry.space_group_name_H-M   'P 1'
#
loop_
_entity.id
_entity.type
_entity.pdbx_description
1 polymer ?
#
loop_
_entity_poly.entity_id
_entity_poly.type
_entity_poly.pdbx_seq_one_letter_code
_entity_poly.pdbx_strand_id
1 'polypeptide(L)'
;MTQECGCAYVALRALVRLERLDGATVPLDASLELAERAEADCQMLLQCETCRQRSLALFSATALSTCVLDWLRRSWQLDSCGEADHRPPQIALGDYNLDPADAETLSRELMALRLSHIANVMTSLRATISTLGAVPAQACLGVVQANLQQLRDYIHRVRIVSSASN
;
A
#
# COMPACT_ATOMS: atom_id res chain seq x y z
N MET A 1 -17.48 -29.77 5.44
CA MET A 1 -16.10 -29.61 5.93
C MET A 1 -15.70 -28.17 5.65
N THR A 2 -15.62 -27.33 6.67
CA THR A 2 -15.16 -25.94 6.53
C THR A 2 -13.65 -25.97 6.29
N GLN A 3 -13.25 -25.89 5.03
CA GLN A 3 -11.86 -25.77 4.63
C GLN A 3 -11.35 -24.43 5.18
N GLU A 4 -10.45 -24.47 6.15
CA GLU A 4 -9.90 -23.25 6.76
C GLU A 4 -9.03 -22.52 5.72
N CYS A 5 -9.48 -21.35 5.23
CA CYS A 5 -8.68 -20.52 4.34
C CYS A 5 -7.47 -19.94 5.10
N GLY A 6 -6.25 -20.29 4.69
CA GLY A 6 -5.01 -19.75 5.26
C GLY A 6 -4.74 -18.27 4.91
N CYS A 7 -5.55 -17.65 4.04
CA CYS A 7 -5.33 -16.29 3.53
C CYS A 7 -5.32 -15.23 4.64
N ALA A 8 -6.21 -15.35 5.63
CA ALA A 8 -6.25 -14.43 6.77
C ALA A 8 -4.96 -14.52 7.61
N TYR A 9 -4.42 -15.72 7.80
CA TYR A 9 -3.15 -15.91 8.51
C TYR A 9 -1.97 -15.32 7.73
N VAL A 10 -1.96 -15.46 6.40
CA VAL A 10 -0.93 -14.82 5.54
C VAL A 10 -0.98 -13.30 5.68
N ALA A 11 -2.17 -12.69 5.64
CA ALA A 11 -2.34 -11.25 5.83
C ALA A 11 -1.87 -10.78 7.22
N LEU A 12 -2.20 -11.51 8.28
CA LEU A 12 -1.72 -11.21 9.64
C LEU A 12 -0.21 -11.37 9.77
N ARG A 13 0.40 -12.34 9.09
CA ARG A 13 1.85 -12.50 9.06
C ARG A 13 2.54 -11.34 8.33
N ALA A 14 1.94 -10.83 7.25
CA ALA A 14 2.43 -9.65 6.54
C ALA A 14 2.38 -8.40 7.45
N LEU A 15 1.29 -8.23 8.22
CA LEU A 15 1.17 -7.17 9.22
C LEU A 15 2.32 -7.18 10.23
N VAL A 16 2.58 -8.33 10.85
CA VAL A 16 3.66 -8.47 11.84
C VAL A 16 5.03 -8.17 11.23
N ARG A 17 5.24 -8.50 9.94
CA ARG A 17 6.50 -8.17 9.25
C ARG A 17 6.66 -6.67 9.04
N LEU A 18 5.59 -5.97 8.65
CA LEU A 18 5.62 -4.52 8.46
C LEU A 18 5.84 -3.78 9.78
N GLU A 19 5.19 -4.21 10.86
CA GLU A 19 5.41 -3.64 12.20
C GLU A 19 6.86 -3.79 12.66
N ARG A 20 7.52 -4.91 12.34
CA ARG A 20 8.94 -5.12 12.66
C ARG A 20 9.89 -4.23 11.87
N LEU A 21 9.44 -3.75 10.72
CA LEU A 21 10.20 -2.82 9.88
C LEU A 21 9.87 -1.36 10.23
N ASP A 22 8.99 -1.11 11.20
CA ASP A 22 8.68 0.24 11.64
C ASP A 22 9.92 0.88 12.30
N GLY A 23 10.28 2.07 11.84
CA GLY A 23 11.49 2.78 12.25
C GLY A 23 12.80 2.35 11.57
N ALA A 24 12.79 1.30 10.73
CA ALA A 24 13.96 0.92 9.94
C ALA A 24 14.00 1.68 8.61
N THR A 25 15.18 2.16 8.20
CA THR A 25 15.40 2.70 6.86
C THR A 25 15.49 1.54 5.86
N VAL A 26 14.42 1.34 5.09
CA VAL A 26 14.36 0.27 4.08
C VAL A 26 14.62 0.88 2.70
N PRO A 27 15.54 0.30 1.90
CA PRO A 27 15.76 0.70 0.51
C PRO A 27 14.48 0.71 -0.34
N LEU A 28 14.43 1.56 -1.37
CA LEU A 28 13.22 1.75 -2.19
C LEU A 28 12.78 0.45 -2.87
N ASP A 29 13.70 -0.30 -3.47
CA ASP A 29 13.46 -1.60 -4.09
C ASP A 29 12.82 -2.59 -3.11
N ALA A 30 13.42 -2.79 -1.94
CA ALA A 30 12.86 -3.64 -0.89
C ALA A 30 11.47 -3.16 -0.44
N SER A 31 11.25 -1.84 -0.41
CA SER A 31 9.94 -1.29 -0.05
C SER A 31 8.85 -1.49 -1.09
N LEU A 32 9.21 -1.44 -2.38
CA LEU A 32 8.30 -1.73 -3.48
C LEU A 32 7.91 -3.21 -3.48
N GLU A 33 8.87 -4.11 -3.26
CA GLU A 33 8.61 -5.55 -3.15
C GLU A 33 7.70 -5.89 -1.97
N LEU A 34 7.94 -5.29 -0.81
CA LEU A 34 7.09 -5.49 0.38
C LEU A 34 5.66 -4.99 0.14
N ALA A 35 5.51 -3.82 -0.47
CA ALA A 35 4.21 -3.27 -0.82
C ALA A 35 3.47 -4.14 -1.83
N GLU A 36 4.16 -4.61 -2.88
CA GLU A 36 3.61 -5.55 -3.87
C GLU A 36 3.15 -6.86 -3.22
N ARG A 37 3.96 -7.40 -2.31
CA ARG A 37 3.60 -8.63 -1.62
C ARG A 37 2.37 -8.45 -0.75
N ALA A 38 2.30 -7.36 0.02
CA ALA A 38 1.16 -7.07 0.88
C ALA A 38 -0.12 -6.79 0.07
N GLU A 39 0.01 -6.17 -1.11
CA GLU A 39 -1.06 -6.00 -2.08
C GLU A 39 -1.59 -7.36 -2.56
N ALA A 40 -0.71 -8.24 -3.02
CA ALA A 40 -1.07 -9.58 -3.50
C ALA A 40 -1.74 -10.42 -2.40
N ASP A 41 -1.23 -10.37 -1.16
CA ASP A 41 -1.81 -11.08 -0.02
C ASP A 41 -3.21 -10.53 0.32
N CYS A 42 -3.43 -9.21 0.25
CA CYS A 42 -4.77 -8.60 0.38
C CYS A 42 -5.72 -9.05 -0.74
N GLN A 43 -5.27 -9.05 -1.99
CA GLN A 43 -6.09 -9.47 -3.14
C GLN A 43 -6.48 -10.94 -3.04
N MET A 44 -5.55 -11.81 -2.63
CA MET A 44 -5.82 -13.24 -2.43
C MET A 44 -6.90 -13.47 -1.37
N LEU A 45 -6.85 -12.71 -0.27
CA LEU A 45 -7.89 -12.75 0.77
C LEU A 45 -9.24 -12.28 0.22
N LEU A 46 -9.25 -11.19 -0.56
CA LEU A 46 -10.46 -10.64 -1.18
C LEU A 46 -11.02 -11.50 -2.31
N GLN A 47 -10.23 -12.34 -2.97
CA GLN A 47 -10.73 -13.26 -4.01
C GLN A 47 -11.27 -14.57 -3.40
N CYS A 48 -10.91 -14.89 -2.15
CA CYS A 48 -11.38 -16.08 -1.47
C CYS A 48 -12.82 -15.89 -0.95
N GLU A 49 -13.76 -16.71 -1.45
CA GLU A 49 -15.18 -16.64 -1.10
C GLU A 49 -15.44 -16.83 0.40
N THR A 50 -14.74 -17.78 1.04
CA THR A 50 -14.86 -18.05 2.48
C THR A 50 -14.37 -16.88 3.31
N CYS A 51 -13.23 -16.31 2.93
CA CYS A 51 -12.61 -15.19 3.63
C CYS A 51 -13.43 -13.89 3.40
N ARG A 52 -14.04 -13.68 2.22
CA ARG A 52 -14.94 -12.53 1.95
C ARG A 52 -16.17 -12.47 2.85
N GLN A 53 -16.69 -13.62 3.28
CA GLN A 53 -17.87 -13.68 4.15
C GLN A 53 -17.53 -13.50 5.64
N ARG A 54 -16.24 -13.49 6.00
CA ARG A 54 -15.78 -13.41 7.39
C ARG A 54 -15.32 -12.00 7.73
N SER A 55 -15.97 -11.40 8.71
CA SER A 55 -15.61 -10.06 9.21
C SER A 55 -14.14 -9.97 9.64
N LEU A 56 -13.62 -10.97 10.34
CA LEU A 56 -12.21 -11.01 10.79
C LEU A 56 -11.22 -10.92 9.62
N ALA A 57 -11.49 -11.58 8.50
CA ALA A 57 -10.61 -11.53 7.33
C ALA A 57 -10.63 -10.13 6.69
N LEU A 58 -11.81 -9.51 6.58
CA LEU A 58 -11.95 -8.14 6.09
C LEU A 58 -11.29 -7.10 7.01
N PHE A 59 -11.39 -7.28 8.32
CA PHE A 59 -10.66 -6.43 9.29
C PHE A 59 -9.15 -6.61 9.16
N SER A 60 -8.68 -7.85 8.97
CA SER A 60 -7.24 -8.13 8.77
C SER A 60 -6.71 -7.47 7.49
N ALA A 61 -7.47 -7.53 6.39
CA ALA A 61 -7.12 -6.84 5.14
C ALA A 61 -7.17 -5.31 5.27
N THR A 62 -8.11 -4.78 6.05
CA THR A 62 -8.19 -3.35 6.35
C THR A 62 -6.99 -2.89 7.17
N ALA A 63 -6.65 -3.63 8.22
CA ALA A 63 -5.48 -3.35 9.04
C ALA A 63 -4.21 -3.42 8.18
N LEU A 64 -4.03 -4.49 7.39
CA LEU A 64 -2.87 -4.65 6.52
C LEU A 64 -2.74 -3.49 5.53
N SER A 65 -3.80 -3.16 4.80
CA SER A 65 -3.75 -2.06 3.83
C SER A 65 -3.50 -0.69 4.48
N THR A 66 -4.01 -0.47 5.70
CA THR A 66 -3.75 0.75 6.48
C THR A 66 -2.29 0.82 6.94
N CYS A 67 -1.77 -0.26 7.52
CA CYS A 67 -0.38 -0.34 7.96
C CYS A 67 0.60 -0.18 6.80
N VAL A 68 0.32 -0.78 5.64
CA VAL A 68 1.12 -0.57 4.42
C VAL A 68 1.12 0.90 4.03
N LEU A 69 -0.04 1.56 3.99
CA LEU A 69 -0.13 2.98 3.64
C LEU A 69 0.66 3.86 4.60
N ASP A 70 0.49 3.67 5.90
CA ASP A 70 1.22 4.44 6.92
C ASP A 70 2.72 4.19 6.89
N TRP A 71 3.12 2.96 6.59
CA TRP A 71 4.53 2.61 6.43
C TRP A 71 5.11 3.28 5.18
N LEU A 72 4.43 3.20 4.03
CA LEU A 72 4.84 3.83 2.78
C LEU A 72 4.92 5.36 2.89
N ARG A 73 3.95 5.96 3.58
CA ARG A 73 3.95 7.40 3.88
C ARG A 73 5.22 7.83 4.59
N ARG A 74 5.70 7.03 5.55
CA ARG A 74 6.92 7.29 6.31
C ARG A 74 8.17 6.92 5.52
N SER A 75 8.22 5.75 4.90
CA SER A 75 9.40 5.25 4.19
C SER A 75 9.74 6.10 2.97
N TRP A 76 8.73 6.59 2.26
CA TRP A 76 8.90 7.42 1.07
C TRP A 76 8.72 8.91 1.35
N GLN A 77 8.49 9.28 2.61
CA GLN A 77 8.26 10.66 3.06
C GLN A 77 7.21 11.36 2.18
N LEU A 78 6.09 10.68 1.93
CA LEU A 78 5.03 11.17 1.03
C LEU A 78 4.43 12.51 1.50
N ASP A 79 4.53 12.80 2.79
CA ASP A 79 4.09 14.07 3.38
C ASP A 79 5.01 15.26 3.00
N SER A 80 6.29 14.99 2.75
CA SER A 80 7.32 15.97 2.33
C SER A 80 7.58 15.94 0.82
N CYS A 81 6.77 15.19 0.05
CA CYS A 81 6.92 15.07 -1.39
C CYS A 81 6.69 16.43 -2.08
N GLY A 82 7.78 17.07 -2.53
CA GLY A 82 7.77 18.42 -3.13
C GLY A 82 8.61 19.45 -2.37
N GLU A 83 9.20 19.10 -1.23
CA GLU A 83 10.17 19.95 -0.52
C GLU A 83 11.59 19.75 -1.09
N ALA A 84 12.39 20.83 -1.10
CA ALA A 84 13.69 20.89 -1.78
C ALA A 84 14.78 19.98 -1.18
N ASP A 85 14.56 19.42 0.02
CA ASP A 85 15.51 18.56 0.73
C ASP A 85 15.29 17.06 0.48
N HIS A 86 14.35 16.69 -0.40
CA HIS A 86 14.09 15.28 -0.69
C HIS A 86 15.18 14.70 -1.57
N ARG A 87 16.14 13.99 -0.96
CA ARG A 87 17.22 13.35 -1.72
C ARG A 87 16.65 12.13 -2.45
N PRO A 88 16.74 12.08 -3.79
CA PRO A 88 16.19 10.95 -4.53
C PRO A 88 16.92 9.66 -4.12
N PRO A 89 16.19 8.54 -3.98
CA PRO A 89 16.80 7.26 -3.70
C PRO A 89 17.74 6.89 -4.85
N GLN A 90 18.91 6.34 -4.52
CA GLN A 90 19.80 5.78 -5.54
C GLN A 90 19.14 4.54 -6.12
N ILE A 91 18.83 4.57 -7.42
CA ILE A 91 18.29 3.44 -8.17
C ILE A 91 19.39 2.92 -9.09
N ALA A 92 19.74 1.65 -8.91
CA ALA A 92 20.62 0.90 -9.79
C ALA A 92 19.80 -0.10 -10.63
N LEU A 93 20.06 -0.13 -11.94
CA LEU A 93 19.53 -1.12 -12.87
C LEU A 93 20.66 -2.08 -13.24
N GLY A 94 20.87 -3.09 -12.39
CA GLY A 94 22.05 -3.96 -12.48
C GLY A 94 23.32 -3.17 -12.16
N ASP A 95 24.30 -3.19 -13.08
CA ASP A 95 25.56 -2.46 -12.92
C ASP A 95 25.45 -0.97 -13.32
N TYR A 96 24.29 -0.53 -13.80
CA TYR A 96 24.07 0.84 -14.25
C TYR A 96 23.39 1.68 -13.17
N ASN A 97 24.06 2.74 -12.71
CA ASN A 97 23.44 3.76 -11.89
C ASN A 97 22.75 4.78 -12.79
N LEU A 98 21.45 4.97 -12.59
CA LEU A 98 20.73 6.07 -13.24
C LEU A 98 21.32 7.40 -12.77
N ASP A 99 21.30 8.41 -13.65
CA ASP A 99 21.60 9.76 -13.19
C ASP A 99 20.53 10.22 -12.17
N PRO A 100 20.83 11.22 -11.34
CA PRO A 100 19.93 11.61 -10.26
C PRO A 100 18.54 12.07 -10.71
N ALA A 101 18.42 12.68 -11.89
CA ALA A 101 17.14 13.20 -12.39
C ALA A 101 16.27 12.05 -12.94
N ASP A 102 16.88 11.13 -13.69
CA ASP A 102 16.20 9.92 -14.17
C ASP A 102 15.81 9.00 -13.01
N ALA A 103 16.70 8.82 -12.02
CA ALA A 103 16.42 8.05 -10.81
C ALA A 103 15.26 8.66 -10.01
N GLU A 104 15.24 9.98 -9.86
CA GLU A 104 14.14 10.67 -9.19
C GLU A 104 12.81 10.47 -9.93
N THR A 105 12.80 10.67 -11.24
CA THR A 105 11.61 10.52 -12.06
C THR A 105 11.08 9.09 -12.00
N LEU A 106 11.96 8.10 -12.19
CA LEU A 106 11.59 6.68 -12.09
C LEU A 106 11.07 6.33 -10.69
N SER A 107 11.72 6.82 -9.63
CA SER A 107 11.28 6.58 -8.26
C SER A 107 9.84 7.04 -8.03
N ARG A 108 9.51 8.25 -8.51
CA ARG A 108 8.17 8.83 -8.38
C ARG A 108 7.13 8.07 -9.18
N GLU A 109 7.45 7.64 -10.40
CA GLU A 109 6.52 6.84 -11.21
C GLU A 109 6.26 5.46 -10.57
N LEU A 110 7.29 4.80 -10.04
CA LEU A 110 7.14 3.53 -9.32
C LEU A 110 6.30 3.70 -8.04
N MET A 111 6.52 4.78 -7.29
CA MET A 111 5.71 5.12 -6.12
C MET A 111 4.25 5.37 -6.51
N ALA A 112 4.00 6.18 -7.55
CA ALA A 112 2.65 6.47 -8.03
C ALA A 112 1.92 5.22 -8.52
N LEU A 113 2.62 4.34 -9.24
CA LEU A 113 2.09 3.04 -9.66
C LEU A 113 1.69 2.20 -8.45
N ARG A 114 2.57 2.07 -7.45
CA ARG A 114 2.30 1.23 -6.28
C ARG A 114 1.17 1.79 -5.40
N LEU A 115 1.12 3.11 -5.20
CA LEU A 115 0.00 3.76 -4.52
C LEU A 115 -1.32 3.53 -5.26
N SER A 116 -1.30 3.56 -6.60
CA SER A 116 -2.49 3.28 -7.43
C SER A 116 -2.98 1.85 -7.23
N HIS A 117 -2.08 0.88 -7.15
CA HIS A 117 -2.42 -0.51 -6.88
C HIS A 117 -3.04 -0.70 -5.49
N ILE A 118 -2.47 -0.09 -4.46
CA ILE A 118 -3.04 -0.14 -3.09
C ILE A 118 -4.43 0.50 -3.07
N ALA A 119 -4.64 1.59 -3.82
CA ALA A 119 -5.96 2.20 -3.95
C ALA A 119 -6.98 1.26 -4.61
N ASN A 120 -6.57 0.43 -5.58
CA ASN A 120 -7.43 -0.59 -6.17
C ASN A 120 -7.81 -1.68 -5.17
N VAL A 121 -6.86 -2.13 -4.34
CA VAL A 121 -7.11 -3.09 -3.25
C VAL A 121 -8.11 -2.51 -2.25
N MET A 122 -7.89 -1.29 -1.77
CA MET A 122 -8.79 -0.63 -0.84
C MET A 122 -10.18 -0.38 -1.45
N THR A 123 -10.26 -0.12 -2.76
CA THR A 123 -11.54 0.01 -3.46
C THR A 123 -12.31 -1.31 -3.49
N SER A 124 -11.61 -2.41 -3.74
CA SER A 124 -12.17 -3.77 -3.73
C SER A 124 -12.61 -4.19 -2.33
N LEU A 125 -11.80 -3.85 -1.33
CA LEU A 125 -12.11 -4.04 0.08
C LEU A 125 -13.36 -3.27 0.49
N ARG A 126 -13.46 -1.98 0.12
CA ARG A 126 -14.65 -1.15 0.34
C ARG A 126 -15.91 -1.80 -0.25
N ALA A 127 -15.86 -2.21 -1.51
CA ALA A 127 -16.99 -2.86 -2.17
C ALA A 127 -17.42 -4.13 -1.42
N THR A 128 -16.45 -4.96 -1.01
CA THR A 128 -16.72 -6.19 -0.26
C THR A 128 -17.34 -5.91 1.10
N ILE A 129 -16.79 -4.96 1.86
CA ILE A 129 -17.31 -4.59 3.19
C ILE A 129 -18.72 -4.00 3.07
N SER A 130 -19.00 -3.17 2.06
CA SER A 130 -20.33 -2.61 1.81
C SER A 130 -21.39 -3.68 1.55
N THR A 131 -21.03 -4.81 0.94
CA THR A 131 -21.97 -5.93 0.74
C THR A 131 -22.26 -6.73 2.00
N LEU A 132 -21.42 -6.64 3.04
CA LEU A 132 -21.56 -7.43 4.26
C LEU A 132 -22.64 -6.89 5.23
N GLY A 133 -23.02 -5.61 5.09
CA GLY A 133 -24.16 -5.00 5.80
C GLY A 133 -24.10 -4.98 7.34
N ALA A 134 -23.00 -5.39 7.97
CA ALA A 134 -22.89 -5.51 9.42
C ALA A 134 -22.52 -4.18 10.11
N VAL A 135 -23.06 -3.89 11.29
CA VAL A 135 -22.74 -2.66 12.07
C VAL A 135 -21.24 -2.39 12.27
N PRO A 136 -20.38 -3.39 12.64
CA PRO A 136 -18.94 -3.15 12.78
C PRO A 136 -18.22 -2.96 11.42
N ALA A 137 -18.86 -3.29 10.30
CA ALA A 137 -18.34 -2.98 8.97
C ALA A 137 -18.43 -1.47 8.65
N GLN A 138 -19.33 -0.72 9.29
CA GLN A 138 -19.48 0.72 9.04
C GLN A 138 -18.25 1.54 9.48
N ALA A 139 -17.68 1.22 10.65
CA ALA A 139 -16.44 1.86 11.12
C ALA A 139 -15.26 1.52 10.20
N CYS A 140 -15.18 0.26 9.74
CA CYS A 140 -14.19 -0.21 8.79
C CYS A 140 -14.27 0.53 7.45
N LEU A 141 -15.49 0.76 6.96
CA LEU A 141 -15.73 1.52 5.73
C LEU A 141 -15.23 2.96 5.85
N GLY A 142 -15.44 3.61 7.00
CA GLY A 142 -14.93 4.96 7.25
C GLY A 142 -13.40 5.04 7.13
N VAL A 143 -12.69 4.09 7.73
CA VAL A 143 -11.22 4.00 7.64
C VAL A 143 -10.77 3.77 6.20
N VAL A 144 -11.37 2.80 5.50
CA VAL A 144 -11.02 2.51 4.10
C VAL A 144 -11.29 3.70 3.19
N GLN A 145 -12.38 4.46 3.42
CA GLN A 145 -12.69 5.67 2.66
C GLN A 145 -11.68 6.79 2.90
N ALA A 146 -11.30 7.02 4.16
CA ALA A 146 -10.29 8.02 4.52
C ALA A 146 -8.94 7.69 3.86
N ASN A 147 -8.50 6.43 3.96
CA ASN A 147 -7.25 5.98 3.36
C ASN A 147 -7.27 6.07 1.82
N LEU A 148 -8.40 5.75 1.19
CA LEU A 148 -8.58 5.93 -0.26
C LEU A 148 -8.45 7.39 -0.70
N GLN A 149 -8.98 8.31 0.09
CA GLN A 149 -8.85 9.74 -0.20
C GLN A 149 -7.39 10.16 -0.08
N GLN A 150 -6.71 9.79 1.01
CA GLN A 150 -5.28 10.06 1.20
C GLN A 150 -4.42 9.50 0.07
N LEU A 151 -4.66 8.25 -0.36
CA LEU A 151 -3.95 7.63 -1.48
C LEU A 151 -4.10 8.43 -2.77
N ARG A 152 -5.30 8.93 -3.08
CA ARG A 152 -5.54 9.77 -4.26
C ARG A 152 -4.77 11.07 -4.17
N ASP A 153 -4.75 11.69 -2.99
CA ASP A 153 -4.02 12.95 -2.76
C ASP A 153 -2.50 12.72 -2.88
N TYR A 154 -1.98 11.59 -2.42
CA TYR A 154 -0.56 11.23 -2.62
C TYR A 154 -0.23 10.97 -4.09
N ILE A 155 -1.04 10.18 -4.80
CA ILE A 155 -0.83 9.90 -6.23
C ILE A 155 -0.82 11.21 -7.02
N HIS A 156 -1.75 12.12 -6.72
CA HIS A 156 -1.83 13.40 -7.39
C HIS A 156 -0.59 14.25 -7.14
N ARG A 157 -0.14 14.36 -5.89
CA ARG A 157 1.09 15.07 -5.53
C ARG A 157 2.30 14.50 -6.25
N VAL A 158 2.56 13.20 -6.12
CA VAL A 158 3.71 12.54 -6.74
C VAL A 158 3.76 12.81 -8.25
N ARG A 159 2.62 12.71 -8.95
CA ARG A 159 2.54 12.97 -10.40
C ARG A 159 2.73 14.43 -10.78
N ILE A 160 2.21 15.38 -10.00
CA ILE A 160 2.43 16.82 -10.27
C ILE A 160 3.92 17.11 -10.21
N VAL A 161 4.60 16.66 -9.15
CA VAL A 161 6.03 16.94 -9.01
C VAL A 161 6.83 16.25 -10.12
N SER A 162 6.50 15.02 -10.52
CA SER A 162 7.10 14.38 -11.71
C SER A 162 6.93 15.22 -12.98
N SER A 163 5.75 15.82 -13.20
CA SER A 163 5.49 16.62 -14.40
C SER A 163 6.18 17.99 -14.42
N ALA A 164 6.54 18.52 -13.25
CA ALA A 164 7.23 19.81 -13.12
C ALA A 164 8.76 19.71 -13.21
N SER A 165 9.31 18.49 -13.13
CA SER A 165 10.74 18.20 -13.21
C SER A 165 11.25 17.89 -14.62
N ASN A 166 10.35 17.82 -15.62
CA ASN A 166 10.66 17.67 -17.06
C ASN A 166 10.65 19.03 -17.78
#